data_AF-A0A256WGL3-F1
#
_entry.id   AF-A0A256WGL3-F1
#
_cell.length_a   1.000
_cell.length_b   1.000
_cell.length_c   1.000
_cell.angle_alpha   90.00
_cell.angle_beta   90.00
_cell.angle_gamma   90.00
#
_symmetry.space_group_name_H-M   'P 1'
#
loop_
_entity.id
_entity.type
_entity.pdbx_description
1 polymer ?
#
loop_
_entity_poly.entity_id
_entity_poly.type
_entity_poly.pdbx_seq_one_letter_code
_entity_poly.pdbx_strand_id
1 'polypeptide(L)'
;MVYTYDENTYSDLHKDVYGVRPRSDHFYNATPDQKQIIWDGLLESLTFEMKEDAKREVQAIDDFEKEISRNMSLGAPDRKTAIRWITQALDVGEGDSGYFCYELGLPYTYAPEFGGM
;
A
#
# COMPACT_ATOMS: atom_id res chain seq x y z
N MET A 1 5.87 -6.50 -35.98
CA MET A 1 5.78 -6.02 -34.59
C MET A 1 5.15 -7.12 -33.76
N VAL A 2 5.66 -7.34 -32.53
CA VAL A 2 5.07 -8.28 -31.58
C VAL A 2 4.23 -7.45 -30.62
N TYR A 3 2.93 -7.73 -30.56
CA TYR A 3 2.01 -7.08 -29.64
C TYR A 3 1.88 -7.92 -28.38
N THR A 4 1.88 -7.26 -27.22
CA THR A 4 1.76 -7.90 -25.91
C THR A 4 0.45 -7.54 -25.19
N TYR A 5 -0.36 -6.66 -25.79
CA TYR A 5 -1.66 -6.30 -25.24
C TYR A 5 -2.63 -7.50 -25.27
N ASP A 6 -3.46 -7.61 -24.23
CA ASP A 6 -4.55 -8.59 -24.16
C ASP A 6 -5.87 -7.89 -23.86
N GLU A 7 -6.81 -7.97 -24.80
CA GLU A 7 -8.09 -7.25 -24.72
C GLU A 7 -9.02 -7.79 -23.62
N ASN A 8 -8.85 -9.05 -23.21
CA ASN A 8 -9.66 -9.66 -22.15
C ASN A 8 -9.26 -9.11 -20.77
N THR A 9 -7.96 -9.00 -20.52
CA THR A 9 -7.39 -8.52 -19.25
C THR A 9 -7.28 -7.00 -19.18
N TYR A 10 -7.34 -6.28 -20.32
CA TYR A 10 -7.35 -4.81 -20.35
C TYR A 10 -8.37 -4.20 -19.38
N SER A 11 -9.58 -4.77 -19.35
CA SER A 11 -10.66 -4.26 -18.50
C SER A 11 -10.37 -4.41 -17.00
N ASP A 12 -9.67 -5.47 -16.61
CA ASP A 12 -9.26 -5.70 -15.23
C ASP A 12 -8.03 -4.86 -14.89
N LEU A 13 -7.04 -4.74 -15.79
CA LEU A 13 -5.88 -3.87 -15.61
C LEU A 13 -6.29 -2.39 -15.44
N HIS A 14 -7.22 -1.90 -16.24
CA HIS A 14 -7.75 -0.55 -16.11
C HIS A 14 -8.52 -0.36 -14.78
N LYS A 15 -9.18 -1.41 -14.28
CA LYS A 15 -9.82 -1.37 -12.96
C LYS A 15 -8.79 -1.33 -11.84
N ASP A 16 -7.69 -2.06 -11.97
CA ASP A 16 -6.64 -2.08 -10.96
C ASP A 16 -5.93 -0.72 -10.85
N VAL A 17 -5.69 -0.05 -11.97
CA VAL A 17 -5.05 1.29 -11.99
C VAL A 17 -6.05 2.41 -11.63
N TYR A 18 -7.23 2.46 -12.25
CA TYR A 18 -8.15 3.61 -12.10
C TYR A 18 -9.36 3.35 -11.21
N GLY A 19 -9.51 2.14 -10.65
CA GLY A 19 -10.66 1.76 -9.82
C GLY A 19 -11.98 1.56 -10.60
N VAL A 20 -11.98 1.77 -11.92
CA VAL A 20 -13.20 1.67 -12.75
C VAL A 20 -12.95 0.79 -13.97
N ARG A 21 -13.97 -0.01 -14.34
CA ARG A 21 -13.91 -0.79 -15.59
C ARG A 21 -14.26 0.08 -16.80
N PRO A 22 -13.48 0.03 -17.88
CA PRO A 22 -13.76 0.76 -19.11
C PRO A 22 -14.99 0.16 -19.80
N ARG A 23 -16.06 0.96 -20.00
CA ARG A 23 -17.30 0.50 -20.66
C ARG A 23 -17.35 0.75 -22.16
N SER A 24 -16.76 1.84 -22.62
CA SER A 24 -16.67 2.24 -24.03
C SER A 24 -15.43 3.08 -24.20
N ASP A 25 -14.29 2.41 -24.13
CA ASP A 25 -12.98 3.06 -24.13
C ASP A 25 -12.41 3.10 -25.55
N HIS A 26 -11.60 4.12 -25.82
CA HIS A 26 -10.90 4.31 -27.08
C HIS A 26 -10.05 3.08 -27.45
N PHE A 27 -9.55 2.34 -26.45
CA PHE A 27 -8.79 1.12 -26.62
C PHE A 27 -9.45 0.09 -27.55
N TYR A 28 -10.76 -0.18 -27.43
CA TYR A 28 -11.42 -1.23 -28.21
C TYR A 28 -11.50 -0.91 -29.72
N ASN A 29 -11.54 0.38 -30.07
CA ASN A 29 -11.65 0.86 -31.45
C ASN A 29 -10.32 1.39 -32.03
N ALA A 30 -9.25 1.37 -31.23
CA ALA A 30 -7.92 1.85 -31.59
C ALA A 30 -7.19 0.87 -32.54
N THR A 31 -6.19 1.38 -33.26
CA THR A 31 -5.30 0.53 -34.07
C THR A 31 -4.42 -0.36 -33.17
N PRO A 32 -3.87 -1.48 -33.67
CA PRO A 32 -2.97 -2.33 -32.89
C PRO A 32 -1.79 -1.57 -32.25
N ASP A 33 -1.20 -0.61 -32.97
CA ASP A 33 -0.12 0.23 -32.44
C ASP A 33 -0.60 1.12 -31.30
N GLN A 34 -1.80 1.72 -31.43
CA GLN A 34 -2.39 2.55 -30.37
C GLN A 34 -2.77 1.71 -29.15
N LYS A 35 -3.30 0.50 -29.35
CA LYS A 35 -3.58 -0.45 -28.26
C LYS A 35 -2.32 -0.77 -27.48
N GLN A 36 -1.20 -1.01 -28.16
CA GLN A 36 0.07 -1.25 -27.49
C GLN A 36 0.52 -0.06 -26.64
N ILE A 37 0.41 1.18 -27.16
CA ILE A 37 0.77 2.40 -26.40
C ILE A 37 -0.09 2.55 -25.14
N ILE A 38 -1.41 2.36 -25.25
CA ILE A 38 -2.32 2.45 -24.11
C ILE A 38 -2.00 1.37 -23.07
N TRP A 39 -1.75 0.15 -23.54
CA TRP A 39 -1.38 -0.98 -22.69
C TRP A 39 -0.09 -0.73 -21.91
N ASP A 40 0.97 -0.28 -22.59
CA ASP A 40 2.26 0.00 -21.96
C ASP A 40 2.14 1.14 -20.94
N GLY A 41 1.34 2.18 -21.22
CA GLY A 41 1.08 3.27 -20.28
C GLY A 41 0.32 2.82 -19.02
N LEU A 42 -0.63 1.89 -19.15
CA LEU A 42 -1.31 1.29 -17.99
C LEU A 42 -0.35 0.43 -17.15
N LEU A 43 0.51 -0.37 -17.80
CA LEU A 43 1.51 -1.17 -17.09
C LEU A 43 2.52 -0.29 -16.33
N GLU A 44 2.96 0.81 -16.93
CA GLU A 44 3.83 1.77 -16.27
C GLU A 44 3.15 2.41 -15.05
N SER A 45 1.88 2.83 -15.20
CA SER A 45 1.09 3.40 -14.11
C SER A 45 0.92 2.42 -12.96
N LEU A 46 0.53 1.16 -13.26
CA LEU A 46 0.42 0.10 -12.26
C LEU A 46 1.75 -0.15 -11.54
N THR A 47 2.84 -0.24 -12.29
CA THR A 47 4.19 -0.45 -11.73
C THR A 47 4.61 0.72 -10.84
N PHE A 48 4.25 1.95 -11.21
CA PHE A 48 4.51 3.14 -10.42
C PHE A 48 3.73 3.13 -9.11
N GLU A 49 2.43 2.84 -9.15
CA GLU A 49 1.57 2.75 -7.96
C GLU A 49 2.06 1.64 -7.01
N MET A 50 2.37 0.45 -7.52
CA MET A 50 2.94 -0.64 -6.72
C MET A 50 4.26 -0.24 -6.05
N LYS A 51 5.11 0.53 -6.74
CA LYS A 51 6.37 1.02 -6.15
C LYS A 51 6.11 2.10 -5.09
N GLU A 52 5.16 2.99 -5.31
CA GLU A 52 4.81 4.03 -4.34
C GLU A 52 4.18 3.41 -3.09
N ASP A 53 3.30 2.41 -3.23
CA ASP A 53 2.75 1.68 -2.09
C ASP A 53 3.83 0.94 -1.31
N ALA A 54 4.73 0.24 -1.99
CA ALA A 54 5.88 -0.40 -1.33
C ALA A 54 6.79 0.60 -0.60
N LYS A 55 6.98 1.81 -1.15
CA LYS A 55 7.73 2.87 -0.46
C LYS A 55 6.99 3.39 0.75
N ARG A 56 5.67 3.59 0.67
CA ARG A 56 4.84 4.02 1.81
C ARG A 56 4.91 2.99 2.94
N GLU A 57 4.82 1.71 2.62
CA GLU A 57 4.97 0.63 3.60
C GLU A 57 6.36 0.67 4.27
N VAL A 58 7.43 0.82 3.49
CA VAL A 58 8.81 0.92 4.04
C VAL A 58 8.98 2.17 4.91
N GLN A 59 8.42 3.31 4.48
CA GLN A 59 8.47 4.55 5.25
C GLN A 59 7.68 4.44 6.56
N ALA A 60 6.48 3.85 6.53
CA ALA A 60 5.68 3.61 7.73
C ALA A 60 6.42 2.71 8.73
N ILE A 61 7.09 1.66 8.26
CA ILE A 61 7.93 0.80 9.11
C ILE A 61 9.09 1.61 9.73
N ASP A 62 9.82 2.38 8.92
CA ASP A 62 10.96 3.16 9.39
C ASP A 62 10.55 4.24 10.40
N ASP A 63 9.44 4.93 10.17
CA ASP A 63 8.89 5.93 11.08
C ASP A 63 8.42 5.28 12.39
N PHE A 64 7.77 4.12 12.33
CA PHE A 64 7.37 3.37 13.51
C PHE A 64 8.56 2.90 14.35
N GLU A 65 9.61 2.35 13.72
CA GLU A 65 10.84 1.95 14.42
C GLU A 65 11.57 3.14 15.06
N LYS A 66 11.57 4.30 14.41
CA LYS A 66 12.10 5.55 14.98
C LYS A 66 11.30 6.00 16.19
N GLU A 67 9.97 5.91 16.15
CA GLU A 67 9.13 6.24 17.29
C GLU A 67 9.36 5.30 18.47
N ILE A 68 9.48 3.99 18.22
CA ILE A 68 9.85 3.02 19.26
C ILE A 68 11.19 3.39 19.88
N SER A 69 12.21 3.64 19.05
CA SER A 69 13.56 3.99 19.50
C SER A 69 13.58 5.30 20.30
N ARG A 70 12.78 6.28 19.88
CA ARG A 70 12.60 7.55 20.59
C ARG A 70 11.96 7.32 21.96
N ASN A 71 10.91 6.52 22.05
CA ASN A 71 10.24 6.22 23.32
C ASN A 71 11.14 5.41 24.26
N MET A 72 11.92 4.47 23.74
CA MET A 72 12.96 3.78 24.53
C MET A 72 14.01 4.75 25.06
N SER A 73 14.45 5.71 24.24
CA SER A 73 15.39 6.76 24.67
C SER A 73 14.80 7.71 25.72
N LEU A 74 13.48 7.90 25.73
CA LEU A 74 12.74 8.68 26.72
C LEU A 74 12.52 7.92 28.04
N GLY A 75 12.82 6.60 28.08
CA GLY A 75 12.74 5.79 29.29
C GLY A 75 11.77 4.62 29.23
N ALA A 76 11.23 4.25 28.06
CA ALA A 76 10.49 3.01 27.93
C ALA A 76 11.43 1.80 28.13
N PRO A 77 11.15 0.91 29.10
CA PRO A 77 12.05 -0.19 29.46
C PRO A 77 12.13 -1.27 28.39
N ASP A 78 11.03 -1.48 27.65
CA ASP A 78 10.88 -2.53 26.66
C ASP A 78 10.13 -2.01 25.44
N ARG A 79 10.35 -2.66 24.29
CA ARG A 79 9.65 -2.38 23.04
C ARG A 79 8.13 -2.37 23.20
N LYS A 80 7.56 -3.32 23.95
CA LYS A 80 6.11 -3.36 24.25
C LYS A 80 5.61 -2.09 24.95
N THR A 81 6.39 -1.57 25.90
CA THR A 81 6.03 -0.32 26.60
C THR A 81 6.12 0.89 25.68
N ALA A 82 7.15 0.93 24.81
CA ALA A 82 7.28 1.96 23.80
C ALA A 82 6.11 1.95 22.82
N ILE A 83 5.72 0.77 22.31
CA ILE A 83 4.56 0.63 21.41
C ILE A 83 3.27 1.04 22.13
N ARG A 84 3.09 0.67 23.40
CA ARG A 84 1.92 1.10 24.19
C ARG A 84 1.83 2.62 24.34
N TRP A 85 2.95 3.32 24.42
CA TRP A 85 2.95 4.79 24.46
C TRP A 85 2.55 5.39 23.11
N ILE A 86 2.98 4.79 22.00
CA ILE A 86 2.58 5.20 20.65
C ILE A 86 1.07 5.01 20.46
N THR A 87 0.54 3.83 20.82
CA THR A 87 -0.90 3.55 20.68
C THR A 87 -1.75 4.43 21.60
N GLN A 88 -1.30 4.69 22.83
CA GLN A 88 -1.97 5.66 23.72
C GLN A 88 -1.95 7.09 23.17
N ALA A 89 -0.87 7.51 22.50
CA ALA A 89 -0.75 8.85 21.94
C ALA A 89 -1.66 9.07 20.72
N LEU A 90 -1.96 8.00 19.99
CA LEU A 90 -2.81 8.05 18.80
C LEU A 90 -4.32 8.09 19.11
N ASP A 91 -4.73 7.98 20.38
CA ASP A 91 -6.13 7.94 20.85
C ASP A 91 -7.02 6.89 20.14
N VAL A 92 -6.39 5.96 19.44
CA VAL A 92 -6.99 4.72 18.97
C VAL A 92 -7.26 3.88 20.21
N GLY A 93 -8.54 3.70 20.56
CA GLY A 93 -8.98 3.05 21.80
C GLY A 93 -8.57 1.57 21.93
N GLU A 94 -9.44 0.71 22.50
CA GLU A 94 -9.24 -0.75 22.47
C GLU A 94 -9.46 -1.32 21.04
N GLY A 95 -8.64 -0.88 20.09
CA GLY A 95 -8.59 -1.43 18.75
C GLY A 95 -7.91 -2.80 18.73
N ASP A 96 -8.27 -3.63 17.76
CA ASP A 96 -7.51 -4.86 17.48
C ASP A 96 -6.13 -4.49 16.90
N SER A 97 -5.16 -5.38 17.07
CA SER A 97 -3.85 -5.37 16.42
C SER A 97 -3.89 -5.00 14.92
N GLY A 98 -4.93 -5.45 14.19
CA GLY A 98 -5.13 -5.09 12.79
C GLY A 98 -5.54 -3.63 12.57
N TYR A 99 -6.28 -3.02 13.50
CA TYR A 99 -6.65 -1.61 13.43
C TYR A 99 -5.43 -0.71 13.65
N PHE A 100 -4.54 -1.07 14.59
CA PHE A 100 -3.28 -0.36 14.77
C PHE A 100 -2.38 -0.42 13.54
N CYS A 101 -2.31 -1.58 12.87
CA CYS A 101 -1.55 -1.69 11.62
C CYS A 101 -2.12 -0.77 10.54
N TYR A 102 -3.44 -0.70 10.39
CA TYR A 102 -4.09 0.18 9.43
C TYR A 102 -3.84 1.66 9.72
N GLU A 103 -4.03 2.10 10.97
CA GLU A 103 -3.86 3.51 11.36
C GLU A 103 -2.41 3.98 11.19
N LEU A 104 -1.45 3.12 11.49
CA LEU A 104 -0.01 3.40 11.35
C LEU A 104 0.52 3.17 9.92
N GLY A 105 -0.31 2.68 8.99
CA GLY A 105 0.14 2.30 7.64
C GLY A 105 1.14 1.14 7.62
N LEU A 106 1.15 0.31 8.67
CA LEU A 106 2.04 -0.82 8.82
C LEU A 106 1.47 -2.09 8.16
N PRO A 107 2.34 -2.98 7.66
CA PRO A 107 1.89 -4.29 7.22
C PRO A 107 1.29 -5.09 8.37
N TYR A 108 0.23 -5.87 8.09
CA TYR A 108 -0.44 -6.74 9.08
C TYR A 108 0.48 -7.80 9.71
N THR A 109 1.70 -8.00 9.19
CA THR A 109 2.73 -8.83 9.84
C THR A 109 3.15 -8.27 11.20
N TYR A 110 2.93 -6.98 11.48
CA TYR A 110 3.17 -6.35 12.78
C TYR A 110 2.03 -6.55 13.78
N ALA A 111 0.87 -7.09 13.36
CA ALA A 111 -0.24 -7.36 14.26
C ALA A 111 0.15 -8.13 15.56
N PRO A 112 1.02 -9.16 15.51
CA PRO A 112 1.46 -9.87 16.72
C PRO A 112 2.22 -8.99 17.73
N GLU A 113 2.88 -7.90 17.29
CA GLU A 113 3.55 -6.95 18.18
C GLU A 113 2.55 -6.16 19.04
N PHE A 114 1.32 -6.00 18.52
CA PHE A 114 0.21 -5.36 19.21
C PHE A 114 -0.65 -6.35 20.01
N GLY A 115 -0.67 -7.64 19.62
CA GLY A 115 -1.55 -8.70 20.15
C GLY A 115 -1.30 -9.19 21.58
N GLY A 116 -0.69 -8.37 22.44
CA GLY A 116 -0.43 -8.70 23.84
C GLY A 116 -0.16 -7.47 24.71
N MET A 117 -0.71 -6.32 24.31
CA MET A 117 -0.80 -5.09 25.10
C MET A 117 -2.01 -5.11 26.03
#